data_AF-A0A523GIC2-F1
#
_entry.id   AF-A0A523GIC2-F1
#
_cell.length_a   1.000
_cell.length_b   1.000
_cell.length_c   1.000
_cell.angle_alpha   90.00
_cell.angle_beta   90.00
_cell.angle_gamma   90.00
#
_symmetry.space_group_name_H-M   'P 1'
#
loop_
_entity.id
_entity.type
_entity.pdbx_description
1 polymer ?
#
loop_
_entity_poly.entity_id
_entity_poly.type
_entity_poly.pdbx_seq_one_letter_code
_entity_poly.pdbx_strand_id
1 'polypeptide(L)'
;MRHPLIRTPLRYAIIGIFLYGTLFLLLYFMDNNPLVVGRPWDFGFLLIPLMLFFAMKDFKTNYNEGELRFWQGMSIGFVTYFVLAFGVALFIYIFMTFADPGILEGYIQDRIQLLETRKEQFIKLLGEELYDEQIIKMNHTTAFIVALDEFWKKLVIGLFLTILIAAVLRK
;
A
#
# COMPACT_ATOMS: atom_id res chain seq x y z
N MET A 1 26.44 15.37 6.05
CA MET A 1 26.54 14.40 4.94
C MET A 1 25.50 13.31 5.18
N ARG A 2 24.43 13.19 4.36
CA ARG A 2 23.41 12.14 4.56
C ARG A 2 23.78 10.93 3.71
N HIS A 3 23.95 9.77 4.34
CA HIS A 3 24.39 8.53 3.70
C HIS A 3 23.45 8.14 2.54
N PRO A 4 23.96 7.78 1.34
CA PRO A 4 23.12 7.49 0.17
C PRO A 4 22.13 6.34 0.39
N LEU A 5 22.47 5.39 1.28
CA LEU A 5 21.58 4.31 1.73
C LEU A 5 20.25 4.78 2.35
N ILE A 6 20.15 6.03 2.82
CA ILE A 6 18.92 6.60 3.40
C ILE A 6 18.34 7.67 2.47
N ARG A 7 19.19 8.49 1.86
CA ARG A 7 18.74 9.59 0.99
C ARG A 7 17.98 9.10 -0.23
N THR A 8 18.51 8.08 -0.91
CA THR A 8 17.92 7.52 -2.13
C THR A 8 16.54 6.90 -1.87
N PRO A 9 16.37 5.96 -0.91
CA PRO A 9 15.05 5.36 -0.66
C PRO A 9 14.01 6.39 -0.22
N LEU A 10 14.39 7.39 0.60
CA LEU A 10 13.48 8.46 1.01
C LEU A 10 12.98 9.30 -0.18
N ARG A 11 13.86 9.64 -1.13
CA ARG A 11 13.47 10.40 -2.33
C ARG A 11 12.36 9.67 -3.09
N TYR A 12 12.55 8.38 -3.35
CA TYR A 12 11.58 7.59 -4.10
C TYR A 12 10.31 7.29 -3.30
N ALA A 13 10.42 7.08 -1.98
CA ALA A 13 9.24 6.93 -1.12
C ALA A 13 8.36 8.19 -1.15
N ILE A 14 8.95 9.38 -1.02
CA ILE A 14 8.21 10.66 -1.05
C ILE A 14 7.55 10.89 -2.41
N ILE A 15 8.28 10.62 -3.51
CA ILE A 15 7.70 10.68 -4.86
C ILE A 15 6.52 9.70 -4.98
N GLY A 16 6.66 8.48 -4.47
CA GLY A 16 5.60 7.47 -4.45
C GLY A 16 4.37 7.90 -3.66
N ILE A 17 4.55 8.51 -2.48
CA ILE A 17 3.46 9.05 -1.66
C ILE A 17 2.73 10.17 -2.41
N PHE A 18 3.47 11.10 -3.01
CA PHE A 18 2.88 12.21 -3.76
C PHE A 18 2.10 11.71 -4.99
N LEU A 19 2.66 10.77 -5.74
CA LEU A 19 1.98 10.15 -6.88
C LEU A 19 0.71 9.41 -6.44
N TYR A 20 0.78 8.64 -5.35
CA TYR A 20 -0.38 7.94 -4.80
C TYR A 20 -1.48 8.93 -4.40
N GLY A 21 -1.14 9.96 -3.62
CA GLY A 21 -2.09 10.99 -3.19
C GLY A 21 -2.71 11.74 -4.37
N THR A 22 -1.92 12.08 -5.38
CA THR A 22 -2.42 12.75 -6.60
C THR A 22 -3.41 11.86 -7.35
N LEU A 23 -3.07 10.59 -7.58
CA LEU A 23 -3.96 9.63 -8.25
C LEU A 23 -5.24 9.38 -7.44
N PHE A 24 -5.11 9.29 -6.11
CA PHE A 24 -6.25 9.15 -5.21
C PHE A 24 -7.22 10.33 -5.34
N LEU A 25 -6.70 11.56 -5.29
CA LEU A 25 -7.50 12.77 -5.44
C LEU A 25 -8.14 12.88 -6.82
N LEU A 26 -7.41 12.54 -7.89
CA LEU A 26 -7.98 12.53 -9.25
C LEU A 26 -9.18 11.58 -9.35
N LEU A 27 -9.07 10.37 -8.81
CA LEU A 27 -10.18 9.41 -8.80
C LEU A 27 -11.35 9.93 -7.98
N TYR A 28 -11.06 10.49 -6.80
CA TYR A 28 -12.07 11.08 -5.92
C TYR A 28 -12.85 12.19 -6.64
N PHE A 29 -12.19 13.11 -7.34
CA PHE A 29 -12.85 14.18 -8.10
C PHE A 29 -13.58 13.70 -9.37
N MET A 30 -13.33 12.47 -9.82
CA MET A 30 -14.05 11.83 -10.93
C MET A 30 -15.25 11.00 -10.45
N ASP A 31 -15.70 11.21 -9.21
CA ASP A 31 -16.75 10.44 -8.52
C ASP A 31 -16.48 8.92 -8.48
N ASN A 32 -15.22 8.53 -8.68
CA ASN A 32 -14.78 7.15 -8.57
C ASN A 32 -14.15 6.97 -7.19
N ASN A 33 -14.89 6.39 -6.25
CA ASN A 33 -14.35 6.13 -4.91
C ASN A 33 -13.01 5.35 -5.04
N PRO A 34 -11.87 5.94 -4.61
CA PRO A 34 -10.54 5.35 -4.78
C PRO A 34 -10.32 4.14 -3.86
N LEU A 35 -11.13 3.99 -2.82
CA LEU A 35 -11.07 2.90 -1.85
C LEU A 35 -12.05 1.75 -2.16
N VAL A 36 -12.73 1.80 -3.32
CA VAL A 36 -13.69 0.77 -3.74
C VAL A 36 -13.08 -0.62 -3.69
N VAL A 37 -13.76 -1.49 -2.96
CA VAL A 37 -13.27 -2.81 -2.66
C VAL A 37 -13.55 -3.75 -3.83
N GLY A 38 -12.51 -4.45 -4.29
CA GLY A 38 -12.61 -5.37 -5.42
C GLY A 38 -12.23 -4.74 -6.76
N ARG A 39 -11.76 -3.49 -6.79
CA ARG A 39 -11.10 -2.93 -7.99
C ARG A 39 -9.83 -3.76 -8.28
N PRO A 40 -9.70 -4.38 -9.46
CA PRO A 40 -8.55 -5.23 -9.79
C PRO A 40 -7.22 -4.46 -9.91
N TRP A 41 -7.27 -3.12 -9.91
CA TRP A 41 -6.14 -2.22 -10.11
C TRP A 41 -6.04 -1.20 -8.97
N ASP A 42 -5.75 -1.65 -7.75
CA ASP A 42 -5.26 -0.72 -6.73
C ASP A 42 -3.87 -0.23 -7.16
N PHE A 43 -3.79 1.04 -7.53
CA PHE A 43 -2.58 1.71 -8.01
C PHE A 43 -1.41 1.61 -7.03
N GLY A 44 -1.68 1.39 -5.73
CA GLY A 44 -0.67 1.11 -4.72
C GLY A 44 0.16 -0.13 -5.06
N PHE A 45 -0.45 -1.17 -5.64
CA PHE A 45 0.26 -2.40 -6.03
C PHE A 45 1.22 -2.18 -7.20
N LEU A 46 0.97 -1.20 -8.07
CA LEU A 46 1.86 -0.88 -9.19
C LEU A 46 2.95 0.12 -8.78
N LEU A 47 2.63 1.06 -7.88
CA LEU A 47 3.59 2.07 -7.41
C LEU A 47 4.71 1.46 -6.56
N ILE A 48 4.41 0.51 -5.67
CA ILE A 48 5.42 -0.13 -4.80
C ILE A 48 6.58 -0.76 -5.58
N PRO A 49 6.36 -1.72 -6.51
CA PRO A 49 7.45 -2.33 -7.27
C PRO A 49 8.23 -1.30 -8.10
N LEU A 50 7.56 -0.30 -8.65
CA LEU A 50 8.19 0.75 -9.44
C LEU A 50 9.14 1.59 -8.59
N MET A 51 8.69 2.04 -7.42
CA MET A 51 9.53 2.85 -6.52
C MET A 51 10.68 2.04 -5.95
N LEU A 52 10.45 0.77 -5.60
CA LEU A 52 11.50 -0.15 -5.14
C LEU A 52 12.58 -0.35 -6.21
N PHE A 53 12.17 -0.65 -7.45
CA PHE A 53 13.10 -0.85 -8.56
C PHE A 53 13.94 0.39 -8.82
N PHE A 54 13.32 1.57 -8.92
CA PHE A 54 14.07 2.80 -9.16
C PHE A 54 14.97 3.18 -8.00
N ALA A 55 14.55 2.99 -6.75
CA ALA A 55 15.40 3.28 -5.59
C ALA A 55 16.66 2.42 -5.58
N MET A 56 16.53 1.11 -5.80
CA MET A 56 17.67 0.19 -5.83
C MET A 56 18.55 0.40 -7.07
N LYS A 57 17.95 0.64 -8.25
CA LYS A 57 18.68 0.91 -9.49
C LYS A 57 19.46 2.22 -9.40
N ASP A 58 18.86 3.29 -8.90
CA ASP A 58 19.50 4.60 -8.72
C ASP A 58 20.68 4.49 -7.76
N PHE A 59 20.51 3.79 -6.63
CA PHE A 59 21.62 3.54 -5.71
C PHE A 59 22.76 2.76 -6.37
N LYS A 60 22.44 1.65 -7.05
CA LYS A 60 23.41 0.81 -7.76
C LYS A 60 24.22 1.62 -8.77
N THR A 61 23.55 2.36 -9.65
CA THR A 61 24.20 3.04 -10.78
C THR A 61 24.91 4.33 -10.37
N ASN A 62 24.30 5.13 -9.50
CA ASN A 62 24.79 6.49 -9.21
C ASN A 62 25.62 6.59 -7.93
N TYR A 63 25.59 5.59 -7.04
CA TYR A 63 26.21 5.68 -5.72
C TYR A 63 27.04 4.46 -5.30
N ASN A 64 27.01 3.35 -6.05
CA ASN A 64 27.72 2.12 -5.70
C ASN A 64 28.38 1.46 -6.92
N GLU A 65 28.83 2.29 -7.88
CA GLU A 65 29.68 1.90 -9.03
C GLU A 65 29.14 0.74 -9.89
N GLY A 66 27.81 0.58 -9.92
CA GLY A 66 27.15 -0.48 -10.68
C GLY A 66 27.09 -1.83 -9.96
N GLU A 67 27.57 -1.92 -8.72
CA GLU A 67 27.43 -3.10 -7.85
C GLU A 67 26.26 -2.91 -6.88
N LEU A 68 25.66 -4.01 -6.44
CA LEU A 68 24.63 -3.98 -5.39
C LEU A 68 24.71 -5.26 -4.58
N ARG A 69 25.16 -5.16 -3.33
CA ARG A 69 25.11 -6.29 -2.40
C ARG A 69 23.67 -6.53 -1.98
N PHE A 70 23.32 -7.79 -1.75
CA PHE A 70 21.95 -8.18 -1.37
C PHE A 70 21.45 -7.41 -0.13
N TRP A 71 22.28 -7.27 0.91
CA TRP A 71 21.89 -6.53 2.11
C TRP A 71 21.65 -5.04 1.83
N GLN A 72 22.40 -4.42 0.90
CA GLN A 72 22.18 -3.03 0.50
C GLN A 72 20.81 -2.89 -0.19
N GLY A 73 20.50 -3.82 -1.11
CA GLY A 73 19.19 -3.90 -1.75
C GLY A 73 18.05 -4.07 -0.74
N MET A 74 18.22 -4.98 0.22
CA MET A 74 17.26 -5.21 1.30
C MET A 74 17.05 -3.96 2.17
N SER A 75 18.12 -3.28 2.59
CA SER A 75 18.02 -2.06 3.42
C SER A 75 17.35 -0.91 2.67
N ILE A 76 17.73 -0.69 1.40
CA ILE A 76 17.14 0.37 0.57
C ILE A 76 15.67 0.07 0.30
N GLY A 77 15.34 -1.17 -0.06
CA GLY A 77 13.97 -1.59 -0.28
C GLY A 77 13.12 -1.43 0.98
N PHE A 78 13.62 -1.90 2.13
CA PHE A 78 12.97 -1.74 3.44
C PHE A 78 12.59 -0.30 3.73
N VAL A 79 13.56 0.62 3.67
CA VAL A 79 13.28 2.04 3.94
C VAL A 79 12.29 2.60 2.92
N THR A 80 12.41 2.21 1.64
CA THR A 80 11.52 2.71 0.58
C THR A 80 10.07 2.30 0.82
N TYR A 81 9.79 0.99 0.94
CA TYR A 81 8.40 0.54 1.07
C TYR A 81 7.83 0.90 2.44
N PHE A 82 8.63 0.92 3.51
CA PHE A 82 8.15 1.25 4.84
C PHE A 82 7.67 2.72 4.90
N VAL A 83 8.49 3.65 4.43
CA VAL A 83 8.15 5.08 4.41
C VAL A 83 6.99 5.34 3.46
N LEU A 84 6.97 4.69 2.29
CA LEU A 84 5.86 4.79 1.34
C LEU A 84 4.56 4.28 1.97
N ALA A 85 4.56 3.07 2.54
CA ALA A 85 3.39 2.47 3.18
C ALA A 85 2.87 3.35 4.32
N PHE A 86 3.77 3.85 5.16
CA PHE A 86 3.43 4.74 6.26
C PHE A 86 2.81 6.06 5.76
N GLY A 87 3.43 6.70 4.77
CA GLY A 87 2.92 7.95 4.19
C GLY A 87 1.56 7.78 3.51
N VAL A 88 1.34 6.66 2.82
CA VAL A 88 0.04 6.31 2.23
C VAL A 88 -1.01 6.07 3.31
N ALA A 89 -0.71 5.27 4.33
CA ALA A 89 -1.63 5.01 5.43
C ALA A 89 -2.01 6.30 6.17
N LEU A 90 -1.02 7.18 6.43
CA LEU A 90 -1.25 8.48 7.03
C LEU A 90 -2.12 9.37 6.14
N PHE A 91 -1.86 9.40 4.83
CA PHE A 91 -2.69 10.14 3.88
C PHE A 91 -4.15 9.65 3.89
N ILE A 92 -4.38 8.34 3.83
CA ILE A 92 -5.72 7.73 3.89
C ILE A 92 -6.41 8.09 5.21
N TYR A 93 -5.72 7.94 6.34
CA TYR A 93 -6.27 8.28 7.65
C TYR A 93 -6.69 9.75 7.73
N ILE A 94 -5.81 10.67 7.30
CA ILE A 94 -6.10 12.11 7.29
C ILE A 94 -7.29 12.41 6.36
N PHE A 95 -7.32 11.81 5.18
CA PHE A 95 -8.38 12.02 4.21
C PHE A 95 -9.75 11.57 4.77
N MET A 96 -9.84 10.35 5.29
CA MET A 96 -11.08 9.80 5.84
C MET A 96 -11.51 10.47 7.15
N THR A 97 -10.60 11.12 7.88
CA THR A 97 -10.93 11.78 9.16
C THR A 97 -11.30 13.25 8.97
N PHE A 98 -10.61 13.97 8.07
CA PHE A 98 -10.70 15.42 7.98
C PHE A 98 -11.21 15.94 6.63
N ALA A 99 -10.93 15.24 5.52
CA ALA A 99 -11.31 15.73 4.19
C ALA A 99 -12.72 15.30 3.82
N ASP A 100 -13.03 14.01 3.95
CA ASP A 100 -14.35 13.45 3.68
C ASP A 100 -14.65 12.25 4.60
N PRO A 101 -15.28 12.50 5.75
CA PRO A 101 -15.72 11.42 6.65
C PRO A 101 -16.74 10.47 6.03
N GLY A 102 -17.53 10.93 5.04
CA GLY A 102 -18.56 10.12 4.39
C GLY A 102 -17.99 8.99 3.53
N ILE A 103 -16.73 9.12 3.08
CA ILE A 103 -16.06 8.07 2.30
C ILE A 103 -15.88 6.77 3.10
N LEU A 104 -15.82 6.85 4.43
CA LEU A 104 -15.72 5.67 5.29
C LEU A 104 -17.02 4.86 5.27
N GLU A 105 -18.18 5.53 5.31
CA GLU A 105 -19.47 4.86 5.23
C GLU A 105 -19.64 4.15 3.89
N GLY A 106 -19.29 4.83 2.79
CA GLY A 106 -19.29 4.22 1.45
C GLY A 106 -18.35 3.01 1.36
N TYR A 107 -17.14 3.11 1.94
CA TYR A 107 -16.20 1.99 2.01
C TYR A 107 -16.76 0.79 2.79
N ILE A 108 -17.42 1.01 3.93
CA ILE A 108 -18.04 -0.05 4.73
C ILE A 108 -19.20 -0.68 3.96
N GLN A 109 -20.04 0.11 3.31
CA GLN A 109 -21.15 -0.38 2.49
C GLN A 109 -20.64 -1.24 1.33
N ASP A 110 -19.63 -0.78 0.58
CA ASP A 110 -19.00 -1.54 -0.51
C ASP A 110 -18.44 -2.89 -0.02
N ARG A 111 -17.80 -2.89 1.16
CA ARG A 111 -17.26 -4.10 1.80
C ARG A 111 -18.38 -5.10 2.14
N ILE A 112 -19.44 -4.63 2.78
CA ILE A 112 -20.58 -5.45 3.20
C ILE A 112 -21.26 -6.03 1.95
N GLN A 113 -21.55 -5.20 0.96
CA GLN A 113 -22.17 -5.63 -0.30
C GLN A 113 -21.32 -6.70 -1.01
N LEU A 114 -19.99 -6.54 -1.04
CA LEU A 114 -19.11 -7.55 -1.61
C LEU A 114 -19.15 -8.87 -0.83
N LEU A 115 -19.21 -8.80 0.49
CA LEU A 115 -19.29 -9.97 1.36
C LEU A 115 -20.64 -10.70 1.19
N GLU A 116 -21.74 -9.96 1.12
CA GLU A 116 -23.08 -10.49 0.85
C GLU A 116 -23.16 -11.15 -0.53
N THR A 117 -22.60 -10.49 -1.56
CA THR A 117 -22.54 -11.04 -2.94
C THR A 117 -21.79 -12.37 -2.98
N ARG A 118 -20.85 -12.59 -2.06
CA ARG A 118 -20.03 -13.80 -1.96
C ARG A 118 -20.39 -14.68 -0.77
N LYS A 119 -21.54 -14.46 -0.13
CA LYS A 119 -21.93 -15.11 1.13
C LYS A 119 -21.88 -16.63 1.03
N GLU A 120 -22.53 -17.21 0.03
CA GLU A 120 -22.59 -18.67 -0.14
C GLU A 120 -21.19 -19.28 -0.29
N GLN A 121 -20.32 -18.64 -1.08
CA GLN A 121 -18.94 -19.08 -1.27
C GLN A 121 -18.13 -18.94 0.03
N PHE A 122 -18.32 -17.84 0.76
CA PHE A 122 -17.61 -17.56 2.01
C PHE A 122 -17.99 -18.58 3.09
N ILE A 123 -19.29 -18.79 3.32
CA ILE A 123 -19.79 -19.74 4.32
C ILE A 123 -19.33 -21.16 4.00
N LYS A 124 -19.34 -21.56 2.72
CA LYS A 124 -18.86 -22.87 2.30
C LYS A 124 -17.37 -23.10 2.60
N LEU A 125 -16.54 -22.05 2.52
CA LEU A 125 -15.08 -22.14 2.70
C LEU A 125 -14.63 -21.95 4.15
N LEU A 126 -15.31 -21.07 4.89
CA LEU A 126 -14.87 -20.57 6.19
C LEU A 126 -15.88 -20.81 7.31
N GLY A 127 -17.12 -21.17 6.99
CA GLY A 127 -18.20 -21.35 7.96
C GLY A 127 -19.02 -20.09 8.20
N GLU A 128 -20.21 -20.29 8.78
CA GLU A 128 -21.19 -19.23 9.07
C GLU A 128 -20.73 -18.32 10.22
N GLU A 129 -20.12 -18.89 11.26
CA GLU A 129 -19.60 -18.12 12.40
C GLU A 129 -18.58 -17.05 11.97
N LEU A 130 -17.65 -17.41 11.08
CA LEU A 130 -16.66 -16.45 10.55
C LEU A 130 -17.28 -15.40 9.61
N TYR A 131 -18.41 -15.72 8.96
CA TYR A 131 -19.15 -14.75 8.16
C TYR A 131 -19.78 -13.68 9.06
N ASP A 132 -20.48 -14.11 10.11
CA ASP A 132 -21.13 -13.21 11.05
C ASP A 132 -20.11 -12.33 11.80
N GLU A 133 -18.99 -12.92 12.22
CA GLU A 133 -17.88 -12.15 12.78
C GLU A 133 -17.36 -11.08 11.82
N GLN A 134 -17.24 -11.40 10.53
CA GLN A 134 -16.76 -10.45 9.53
C GLN A 134 -17.73 -9.30 9.31
N ILE A 135 -19.04 -9.56 9.33
CA ILE A 135 -20.07 -8.51 9.27
C ILE A 135 -19.97 -7.60 10.48
N ILE A 136 -19.84 -8.17 11.68
CA ILE A 136 -19.68 -7.40 12.93
C ILE A 136 -18.40 -6.54 12.87
N LYS A 137 -17.27 -7.11 12.44
CA LYS A 137 -16.00 -6.37 12.25
C LYS A 137 -16.15 -5.22 11.26
N MET A 138 -16.89 -5.42 10.17
CA MET A 138 -17.12 -4.37 9.17
C MET A 138 -17.87 -3.17 9.76
N ASN A 139 -18.89 -3.41 10.59
CA ASN A 139 -19.66 -2.36 11.26
C ASN A 139 -18.86 -1.55 12.29
N HIS A 140 -17.78 -2.12 12.83
CA HIS A 140 -16.88 -1.44 13.77
C HIS A 140 -15.62 -0.88 13.08
N THR A 141 -15.58 -0.87 11.75
CA THR A 141 -14.45 -0.35 10.98
C THR A 141 -14.33 1.17 11.15
N THR A 142 -13.13 1.64 11.48
CA THR A 142 -12.81 3.05 11.62
C THR A 142 -11.77 3.46 10.57
N ALA A 143 -11.64 4.77 10.31
CA ALA A 143 -10.59 5.29 9.43
C ALA A 143 -9.18 4.81 9.82
N PHE A 144 -8.91 4.65 11.12
CA PHE A 144 -7.65 4.12 11.61
C PHE A 144 -7.45 2.65 11.24
N ILE A 145 -8.50 1.81 11.40
CA ILE A 145 -8.46 0.40 11.02
C ILE A 145 -8.19 0.26 9.51
N VAL A 146 -8.87 1.06 8.68
CA VAL A 146 -8.65 1.06 7.22
C VAL A 146 -7.21 1.44 6.87
N ALA A 147 -6.69 2.52 7.47
CA ALA A 147 -5.32 2.95 7.25
C ALA A 147 -4.31 1.88 7.70
N LEU A 148 -4.55 1.21 8.83
CA LEU A 148 -3.70 0.16 9.36
C LEU A 148 -3.71 -1.09 8.46
N ASP A 149 -4.86 -1.48 7.94
CA ASP A 149 -4.98 -2.58 6.96
C ASP A 149 -4.20 -2.27 5.69
N GLU A 150 -4.31 -1.05 5.18
CA GLU A 150 -3.57 -0.61 3.99
C GLU A 150 -2.07 -0.55 4.24
N PHE A 151 -1.64 -0.13 5.43
CA PHE A 151 -0.24 -0.19 5.85
C PHE A 151 0.28 -1.63 5.84
N TRP A 152 -0.42 -2.56 6.50
CA TRP A 152 0.00 -3.95 6.61
C TRP A 152 0.09 -4.66 5.26
N LYS A 153 -0.92 -4.51 4.39
CA LYS A 153 -0.87 -5.08 3.04
C LYS A 153 0.37 -4.62 2.29
N LYS A 154 0.65 -3.31 2.32
CA LYS A 154 1.78 -2.71 1.62
C LYS A 154 3.14 -3.11 2.23
N LEU A 155 3.22 -3.33 3.53
CA LEU A 155 4.42 -3.89 4.17
C LEU A 155 4.72 -5.31 3.68
N VAL A 156 3.72 -6.19 3.65
CA VAL A 156 3.89 -7.58 3.22
C VAL A 156 4.33 -7.62 1.76
N ILE A 157 3.60 -6.93 0.87
CA ILE A 157 3.93 -6.86 -0.55
C ILE A 157 5.30 -6.22 -0.78
N GLY A 158 5.59 -5.13 -0.07
CA GLY A 158 6.87 -4.42 -0.17
C GLY A 158 8.05 -5.30 0.24
N LEU A 159 7.91 -6.11 1.29
CA LEU A 159 8.93 -7.07 1.71
C LEU A 159 9.18 -8.13 0.63
N PHE A 160 8.12 -8.77 0.14
CA PHE A 160 8.24 -9.79 -0.92
C PHE A 160 8.91 -9.21 -2.17
N LEU A 161 8.45 -8.06 -2.65
CA LEU A 161 9.01 -7.41 -3.85
C LEU A 161 10.45 -6.96 -3.64
N THR A 162 10.80 -6.48 -2.44
CA THR A 162 12.18 -6.10 -2.11
C THR A 162 13.13 -7.28 -2.27
N ILE A 163 12.75 -8.46 -1.77
CA ILE A 163 13.56 -9.68 -1.88
C ILE A 163 13.79 -10.02 -3.37
N LEU A 164 12.71 -10.03 -4.16
CA LEU A 164 12.79 -10.37 -5.60
C LEU A 164 13.65 -9.38 -6.37
N ILE A 165 13.42 -8.08 -6.20
CA ILE A 165 14.14 -7.03 -6.93
C ILE A 165 15.60 -6.96 -6.49
N ALA A 166 15.88 -7.09 -5.18
CA ALA A 166 17.24 -7.11 -4.67
C ALA A 166 18.01 -8.33 -5.20
N ALA A 167 17.37 -9.49 -5.33
CA ALA A 167 17.98 -10.68 -5.92
C ALA A 167 18.30 -10.48 -7.41
N VAL A 168 17.37 -9.90 -8.19
CA VAL A 168 17.56 -9.62 -9.63
C VAL A 168 18.64 -8.56 -9.89
N LEU A 169 18.70 -7.52 -9.05
CA LEU A 169 19.65 -6.42 -9.24
C LEU A 169 21.02 -6.69 -8.61
N ARG A 170 21.17 -7.74 -7.80
CA ARG A 170 22.46 -8.11 -7.21
C ARG A 170 23.49 -8.39 -8.30
N LYS A 171 24.71 -7.89 -8.09
CA LYS A 171 25.93 -8.31 -8.79
C LYS A 171 26.95 -8.68 -7.74
#